data_AF-B6XVT4-F1
#
_entry.id   AF-B6XVT4-F1
#
_cell.length_a   1.000
_cell.length_b   1.000
_cell.length_c   1.000
_cell.angle_alpha   90.00
_cell.angle_beta   90.00
_cell.angle_gamma   90.00
#
_symmetry.space_group_name_H-M   'P 1'
#
loop_
_entity.id
_entity.type
_entity.pdbx_description
1 polymer ?
#
loop_
_entity_poly.entity_id
_entity_poly.type
_entity_poly.pdbx_seq_one_letter_code
_entity_poly.pdbx_strand_id
1 'polypeptide(L)'
;MLIIGVLIGVYWFALNRTVYGRNVYAVGGNRKAAILSGVDTKATDFKIFLNMGFLTSIAAVITLSRLASATAQTGMEFEMDAIAACFIGGTAVTGGIGTIPGAMVGALIMGVLNQGLSIMGVDAAWVKTIKGLVVIAAVAYDLVSKRKKA
;
A
#
# COMPACT_ATOMS: atom_id res chain seq x y z
N MET A 1 4.86 16.71 4.42
CA MET A 1 6.14 16.25 3.82
C MET A 1 7.09 15.68 4.87
N LEU A 2 7.47 16.45 5.92
CA LEU A 2 8.36 15.95 6.98
C LEU A 2 7.88 14.68 7.69
N ILE A 3 6.60 14.61 8.08
CA ILE A 3 6.02 13.43 8.74
C ILE A 3 6.12 12.16 7.86
N ILE A 4 5.83 12.30 6.57
CA ILE A 4 5.89 11.20 5.60
C ILE A 4 7.33 10.70 5.45
N GLY A 5 8.30 11.62 5.34
CA GLY A 5 9.73 11.27 5.26
C GLY A 5 10.25 10.52 6.49
N VAL A 6 9.85 10.95 7.69
CA VAL A 6 10.20 10.25 8.94
C VAL A 6 9.59 8.86 8.99
N LEU A 7 8.30 8.72 8.65
CA LEU A 7 7.63 7.42 8.62
C LEU A 7 8.31 6.47 7.63
N ILE A 8 8.64 6.93 6.43
CA ILE A 8 9.37 6.14 5.43
C ILE A 8 10.70 5.65 6.00
N GLY A 9 11.50 6.54 6.61
CA GLY A 9 12.80 6.18 7.18
C GLY A 9 12.70 5.13 8.29
N VAL A 10 11.74 5.30 9.20
CA VAL A 10 11.48 4.36 10.29
C VAL A 10 11.03 3.00 9.76
N TYR A 11 10.05 2.97 8.86
CA TYR A 11 9.54 1.70 8.33
C TYR A 11 10.53 1.01 7.39
N TRP A 12 11.36 1.77 6.68
CA TRP A 12 12.45 1.21 5.87
C TRP A 12 13.45 0.50 6.76
N PHE A 13 13.87 1.13 7.85
CA PHE A 13 14.74 0.49 8.82
C PHE A 13 14.06 -0.73 9.47
N ALA A 14 12.80 -0.60 9.87
CA ALA A 14 12.05 -1.68 10.50
C ALA A 14 11.94 -2.91 9.58
N LEU A 15 11.58 -2.73 8.31
CA LEU A 15 11.42 -3.83 7.37
C LEU A 15 12.75 -4.48 6.96
N ASN A 16 13.84 -3.70 6.85
CA ASN A 16 15.12 -4.20 6.34
C ASN A 16 16.08 -4.72 7.42
N ARG A 17 16.02 -4.17 8.65
CA ARG A 17 16.99 -4.45 9.72
C ARG A 17 16.42 -5.20 10.92
N THR A 18 15.10 -5.37 11.04
CA THR A 18 14.50 -6.00 12.21
C THR A 18 13.92 -7.39 11.94
N VAL A 19 13.78 -8.19 13.01
CA VAL A 19 13.14 -9.51 12.98
C VAL A 19 11.67 -9.39 12.56
N TYR A 20 11.01 -8.28 12.89
CA TYR A 20 9.62 -8.02 12.50
C TYR A 20 9.48 -8.03 10.98
N GLY A 21 10.33 -7.30 10.24
CA GLY A 21 10.29 -7.29 8.79
C GLY A 21 10.48 -8.67 8.18
N ARG A 22 11.46 -9.43 8.66
CA ARG A 22 11.70 -10.81 8.21
C ARG A 22 10.50 -11.71 8.39
N ASN A 23 9.82 -11.62 9.54
CA ASN A 23 8.60 -12.39 9.80
C ASN A 23 7.47 -12.00 8.84
N VAL A 24 7.29 -10.69 8.58
CA VAL A 24 6.27 -10.20 7.63
C VAL A 24 6.52 -10.75 6.22
N TYR A 25 7.75 -10.67 5.70
CA TYR A 25 8.08 -11.24 4.37
C TYR A 25 7.95 -12.76 4.32
N ALA A 26 8.37 -13.47 5.38
CA ALA A 26 8.25 -14.93 5.46
C ALA A 26 6.79 -15.40 5.43
N VAL A 27 5.92 -14.75 6.23
CA VAL A 27 4.48 -15.04 6.24
C VAL A 27 3.83 -14.70 4.90
N GLY A 28 4.23 -13.58 4.29
CA GLY A 28 3.72 -13.16 2.99
C GLY A 28 4.13 -14.08 1.83
N GLY A 29 5.32 -14.66 1.87
CA GLY A 29 5.81 -15.53 0.79
C GLY A 29 5.25 -16.95 0.85
N ASN A 30 5.26 -17.56 2.05
CA ASN A 30 4.66 -18.88 2.26
C ASN A 30 4.28 -19.08 3.73
N ARG A 31 2.99 -18.90 4.02
CA ARG A 31 2.44 -19.04 5.37
C ARG A 31 2.70 -20.40 6.00
N LYS A 32 2.59 -21.49 5.24
CA LYS A 32 2.82 -22.85 5.76
C LYS A 32 4.28 -23.05 6.15
N ALA A 33 5.21 -22.59 5.31
CA ALA A 33 6.64 -22.64 5.61
C ALA A 33 7.04 -21.73 6.79
N ALA A 34 6.40 -20.57 6.93
CA ALA A 34 6.63 -19.68 8.07
C ALA A 34 6.25 -20.34 9.40
N ILE A 35 5.10 -21.03 9.47
CA ILE A 35 4.66 -21.77 10.67
C ILE A 35 5.67 -22.88 11.01
N LEU A 36 6.11 -23.65 10.02
CA LEU A 36 7.10 -24.72 10.19
C LEU A 36 8.47 -24.18 10.63
N SER A 37 8.79 -22.93 10.29
CA SER A 37 10.02 -22.23 10.70
C SER A 37 9.92 -21.57 12.07
N GLY A 38 8.85 -21.85 12.84
CA GLY A 38 8.65 -21.30 14.18
C GLY A 38 8.18 -19.85 14.23
N VAL A 39 7.73 -19.28 13.10
CA VAL A 39 7.17 -17.92 13.07
C VAL A 39 5.71 -17.97 13.54
N ASP A 40 5.40 -17.22 14.59
CA ASP A 40 4.01 -17.03 15.01
C ASP A 40 3.27 -16.12 14.03
N THR A 41 2.58 -16.76 13.08
CA THR A 41 1.79 -16.07 12.05
C THR A 41 0.63 -15.28 12.64
N LYS A 42 0.02 -15.74 13.74
CA LYS A 42 -1.12 -15.03 14.37
C LYS A 42 -0.64 -13.73 15.02
N ALA A 43 0.47 -13.79 15.77
CA ALA A 43 1.06 -12.60 16.36
C ALA A 43 1.59 -11.62 15.31
N THR A 44 2.12 -12.14 14.19
CA THR A 44 2.60 -11.31 13.08
C THR A 44 1.44 -10.57 12.39
N ASP A 45 0.36 -11.28 12.05
CA ASP A 45 -0.85 -10.68 11.46
C ASP A 45 -1.45 -9.61 12.38
N PHE A 46 -1.58 -9.90 13.68
CA PHE A 46 -2.09 -8.94 14.66
C PHE A 46 -1.25 -7.65 14.70
N LYS A 47 0.08 -7.77 14.72
CA LYS A 47 0.99 -6.62 14.70
C LYS A 47 0.88 -5.83 13.40
N ILE A 48 0.65 -6.48 12.25
CA ILE A 48 0.45 -5.80 10.95
C ILE A 48 -0.83 -4.97 11.00
N PHE A 49 -1.96 -5.55 11.42
CA PHE A 49 -3.23 -4.82 11.51
C PHE A 49 -3.16 -3.65 12.51
N LEU A 50 -2.49 -3.83 13.64
CA LEU A 50 -2.28 -2.75 14.61
C LEU A 50 -1.46 -1.61 14.01
N ASN A 51 -0.39 -1.91 13.27
CA ASN A 51 0.42 -0.92 12.57
C ASN A 51 -0.37 -0.21 11.46
N MET A 52 -1.19 -0.94 10.69
CA MET A 52 -2.08 -0.32 9.70
C MET A 52 -3.05 0.67 10.36
N GLY A 53 -3.69 0.29 11.48
CA GLY A 53 -4.58 1.19 12.21
C GLY A 53 -3.86 2.45 12.70
N PHE A 54 -2.65 2.31 13.24
CA PHE A 54 -1.83 3.44 13.67
C PHE A 54 -1.48 4.38 12.51
N LEU A 55 -1.00 3.84 11.38
CA LEU A 55 -0.67 4.62 10.19
C LEU A 55 -1.90 5.33 9.59
N THR A 56 -3.03 4.63 9.50
CA THR A 56 -4.28 5.21 9.01
C THR A 56 -4.77 6.33 9.91
N SER A 57 -4.64 6.21 11.23
CA SER A 57 -5.01 7.28 12.17
C SER A 57 -4.20 8.57 11.93
N ILE A 58 -2.89 8.44 11.71
CA ILE A 58 -2.02 9.59 11.38
C ILE A 58 -2.43 10.19 10.04
N ALA A 59 -2.67 9.37 9.02
CA ALA A 59 -3.11 9.83 7.70
C ALA A 59 -4.46 10.55 7.76
N ALA A 60 -5.41 10.07 8.57
CA ALA A 60 -6.71 10.68 8.79
C ALA A 60 -6.58 12.05 9.46
N VAL A 61 -5.80 12.16 10.55
CA VAL A 61 -5.56 13.44 11.24
C VAL A 61 -4.95 14.47 10.30
N ILE A 62 -3.97 14.08 9.48
CA ILE A 62 -3.34 14.97 8.49
C ILE A 62 -4.36 15.43 7.43
N THR A 63 -5.18 14.50 6.93
CA THR A 63 -6.17 14.80 5.88
C THR A 63 -7.26 15.73 6.39
N LEU A 64 -7.80 15.46 7.58
CA LEU A 64 -8.82 16.29 8.23
C LEU A 64 -8.28 17.68 8.57
N SER A 65 -7.04 17.76 9.07
CA SER A 65 -6.37 19.04 9.33
C SER A 65 -6.22 19.88 8.07
N ARG A 66 -6.02 19.24 6.90
CA ARG A 66 -5.93 19.92 5.60
C ARG A 66 -7.29 20.39 5.09
N LEU A 67 -8.32 19.57 5.25
CA LEU A 67 -9.66 19.86 4.73
C LEU A 67 -10.45 20.82 5.64
N ALA A 68 -10.04 20.95 6.91
CA ALA A 68 -10.75 21.69 7.98
C ALA A 68 -12.23 21.30 8.15
N SER A 69 -12.64 20.18 7.56
CA SER A 69 -14.01 19.66 7.54
C SER A 69 -13.98 18.14 7.37
N ALA A 70 -14.93 17.47 8.00
CA ALA A 70 -15.14 16.02 7.87
C ALA A 70 -16.49 15.78 7.22
N THR A 71 -16.50 15.24 6.01
CA THR A 71 -17.72 14.81 5.32
C THR A 71 -17.76 13.29 5.22
N ALA A 72 -18.93 12.71 4.99
CA ALA A 72 -19.07 11.25 4.78
C ALA A 72 -18.27 10.73 3.59
N GLN A 73 -17.85 11.60 2.67
CA GLN A 73 -17.00 11.25 1.52
C GLN A 73 -15.50 11.35 1.83
N THR A 74 -15.11 11.92 2.98
CA THR A 74 -13.70 12.11 3.34
C THR A 74 -13.05 10.76 3.61
N GLY A 75 -12.07 10.39 2.77
CA GLY A 75 -11.38 9.10 2.86
C GLY A 75 -12.03 7.98 2.05
N MET A 76 -13.14 8.23 1.35
CA MET A 76 -13.60 7.28 0.34
C MET A 76 -12.51 7.09 -0.73
N GLU A 77 -12.36 5.84 -1.18
CA GLU A 77 -11.40 5.42 -2.22
C GLU A 77 -9.92 5.41 -1.80
N PHE A 78 -9.57 5.86 -0.60
CA PHE A 78 -8.18 5.82 -0.13
C PHE A 78 -7.65 4.39 0.00
N GLU A 79 -8.52 3.43 0.29
CA GLU A 79 -8.17 2.00 0.28
C GLU A 79 -7.76 1.54 -1.12
N MET A 80 -8.53 1.93 -2.14
CA MET A 80 -8.24 1.58 -3.53
C MET A 80 -6.92 2.24 -3.98
N ASP A 81 -6.71 3.51 -3.64
CA ASP A 81 -5.48 4.23 -3.96
C ASP A 81 -4.26 3.61 -3.25
N ALA A 82 -4.41 3.15 -2.01
CA ALA A 82 -3.36 2.46 -1.26
C ALA A 82 -3.01 1.10 -1.88
N ILE A 83 -4.03 0.31 -2.27
CA ILE A 83 -3.84 -0.98 -2.94
C ILE A 83 -3.14 -0.76 -4.31
N ALA A 84 -3.62 0.22 -5.08
CA ALA A 84 -3.05 0.57 -6.37
C ALA A 84 -1.57 0.97 -6.26
N ALA A 85 -1.25 1.85 -5.31
CA ALA A 85 0.10 2.31 -5.05
C ALA A 85 1.06 1.16 -4.73
N CYS A 86 0.64 0.21 -3.89
CA CYS A 86 1.46 -0.94 -3.54
C CYS A 86 1.72 -1.86 -4.73
N PHE A 87 0.72 -2.14 -5.56
CA PHE A 87 0.88 -3.03 -6.73
C PHE A 87 1.65 -2.38 -7.88
N ILE A 88 1.35 -1.12 -8.21
CA ILE A 88 2.13 -0.34 -9.19
C ILE A 88 3.58 -0.21 -8.73
N GLY A 89 3.80 -0.06 -7.42
CA GLY A 89 5.11 -0.02 -6.79
C GLY A 89 5.89 -1.34 -6.78
N GLY A 90 5.34 -2.43 -7.34
CA GLY A 90 6.03 -3.72 -7.46
C GLY A 90 5.88 -4.64 -6.26
N THR A 91 4.88 -4.43 -5.41
CA THR A 91 4.48 -5.41 -4.39
C THR A 91 3.77 -6.57 -5.08
N ALA A 92 4.12 -7.80 -4.74
CA ALA A 92 3.49 -8.98 -5.32
C ALA A 92 2.07 -9.18 -4.82
N VAL A 93 1.14 -9.49 -5.72
CA VAL A 93 -0.25 -9.87 -5.39
C VAL A 93 -0.29 -11.14 -4.54
N THR A 94 0.64 -12.06 -4.80
CA THR A 94 0.79 -13.31 -4.04
C THR A 94 1.47 -13.14 -2.68
N GLY A 95 1.96 -11.94 -2.34
CA GLY A 95 2.68 -11.66 -1.11
C GLY A 95 4.17 -12.04 -1.13
N GLY A 96 4.88 -11.61 -0.08
CA GLY A 96 6.28 -11.98 0.20
C GLY A 96 7.35 -11.20 -0.56
N ILE A 97 6.96 -10.31 -1.47
CA ILE A 97 7.87 -9.48 -2.27
C ILE A 97 7.28 -8.07 -2.33
N GLY A 98 8.11 -7.06 -2.05
CA GLY A 98 7.74 -5.65 -2.12
C GLY A 98 8.78 -4.81 -1.39
N THR A 99 8.92 -3.54 -1.77
CA THR A 99 9.84 -2.61 -1.11
C THR A 99 9.16 -1.28 -0.86
N ILE A 100 9.54 -0.60 0.22
CA ILE A 100 8.99 0.72 0.56
C ILE A 100 9.26 1.77 -0.53
N PRO A 101 10.48 1.87 -1.10
CA PRO A 101 10.72 2.81 -2.20
C PRO A 101 9.82 2.54 -3.41
N GLY A 102 9.57 1.26 -3.74
CA GLY A 102 8.64 0.89 -4.80
C GLY A 102 7.22 1.39 -4.52
N ALA A 103 6.69 1.10 -3.33
CA ALA A 103 5.37 1.58 -2.91
C ALA A 103 5.25 3.11 -2.90
N MET A 104 6.33 3.83 -2.56
CA MET A 104 6.36 5.30 -2.65
C MET A 104 6.24 5.80 -4.09
N VAL A 105 6.96 5.18 -5.03
CA VAL A 105 6.85 5.52 -6.45
C VAL A 105 5.44 5.27 -6.95
N GLY A 106 4.83 4.13 -6.58
CA GLY A 106 3.43 3.84 -6.90
C GLY A 106 2.45 4.85 -6.29
N ALA A 107 2.68 5.28 -5.04
CA ALA A 107 1.86 6.31 -4.39
C ALA A 107 1.97 7.68 -5.07
N LEU A 108 3.17 8.04 -5.54
CA LEU A 108 3.38 9.25 -6.34
C LEU A 108 2.63 9.17 -7.68
N ILE A 109 2.69 8.02 -8.38
CA ILE A 109 1.96 7.80 -9.62
C ILE A 109 0.45 7.96 -9.38
N MET A 110 -0.09 7.33 -8.34
CA MET A 110 -1.51 7.45 -7.98
C MET A 110 -1.90 8.88 -7.59
N GLY A 111 -1.03 9.59 -6.86
CA GLY A 111 -1.23 10.99 -6.52
C GLY A 111 -1.27 11.90 -7.75
N VAL A 112 -0.34 11.73 -8.68
CA VAL A 112 -0.29 12.47 -9.95
C VAL A 112 -1.50 12.13 -10.82
N LEU A 113 -1.92 10.86 -10.87
CA LEU A 113 -3.12 10.45 -11.61
C LEU A 113 -4.37 11.12 -11.04
N ASN A 114 -4.54 11.09 -9.71
CA ASN A 114 -5.72 11.66 -9.06
C ASN A 114 -5.78 13.19 -9.25
N GLN A 115 -4.68 13.89 -8.97
CA GLN A 115 -4.62 15.33 -9.14
C GLN A 115 -4.65 15.76 -10.61
N GLY A 116 -4.01 14.99 -11.50
CA GLY A 116 -3.94 15.27 -12.93
C GLY A 116 -5.30 15.18 -13.61
N LEU A 117 -6.04 14.07 -13.40
CA LEU A 117 -7.39 13.92 -13.95
C LEU A 117 -8.36 14.95 -13.37
N SER A 118 -8.21 15.31 -12.09
CA SER A 118 -9.00 16.35 -11.46
C SER A 118 -8.76 17.73 -12.08
N ILE A 119 -7.50 18.11 -12.35
CA ILE A 119 -7.15 19.39 -13.00
C ILE A 119 -7.65 19.42 -14.46
N MET A 120 -7.66 18.27 -15.14
CA MET A 120 -8.22 18.14 -16.49
C MET A 120 -9.75 18.26 -16.54
N GLY A 121 -10.42 18.43 -15.39
CA GLY A 121 -11.88 18.57 -15.32
C GLY A 121 -12.63 17.27 -15.62
N VAL A 122 -11.98 16.12 -15.48
CA VAL A 122 -12.64 14.81 -15.67
C VAL A 122 -13.60 14.58 -14.51
N ASP A 123 -14.83 14.17 -14.83
CA ASP A 123 -15.86 13.88 -13.83
C ASP A 123 -15.42 12.77 -12.87
N ALA A 124 -15.85 12.86 -11.61
CA ALA A 124 -15.45 11.96 -10.54
C ALA A 124 -15.78 10.48 -10.84
N ALA A 125 -16.89 10.21 -11.55
CA ALA A 125 -17.25 8.84 -11.95
C ALA A 125 -16.22 8.25 -12.93
N TRP A 126 -15.71 9.08 -13.84
CA TRP A 126 -14.67 8.67 -14.78
C TRP A 126 -13.31 8.51 -14.09
N VAL A 127 -12.95 9.39 -13.14
CA VAL A 127 -11.74 9.23 -12.32
C VAL A 127 -11.74 7.88 -11.62
N LYS A 128 -12.85 7.52 -10.96
CA LYS A 128 -13.00 6.23 -10.28
C LYS A 128 -12.87 5.04 -11.23
N THR A 129 -13.49 5.13 -12.40
CA THR A 129 -13.45 4.07 -13.43
C THR A 129 -12.03 3.85 -13.94
N ILE A 130 -11.29 4.94 -14.22
CA ILE A 130 -9.90 4.89 -14.68
C ILE A 130 -9.01 4.30 -13.59
N LYS A 131 -9.16 4.73 -12.32
CA LYS A 131 -8.41 4.15 -11.20
C LYS A 131 -8.62 2.65 -11.08
N GLY A 132 -9.87 2.18 -11.18
CA GLY A 132 -10.19 0.75 -11.16
C GLY A 132 -9.52 -0.02 -12.30
N LEU A 133 -9.57 0.52 -13.52
CA LEU A 133 -8.88 -0.05 -14.69
C LEU A 133 -7.36 -0.15 -14.47
N VAL A 134 -6.74 0.88 -13.90
CA VAL A 134 -5.30 0.88 -13.60
C VAL A 134 -4.95 -0.21 -12.59
N VAL A 135 -5.75 -0.40 -11.54
CA VAL A 135 -5.55 -1.48 -10.56
C VAL A 135 -5.65 -2.84 -11.22
N ILE A 136 -6.69 -3.07 -12.03
CA ILE A 136 -6.88 -4.34 -12.75
C ILE A 136 -5.69 -4.60 -13.68
N ALA A 137 -5.24 -3.59 -14.42
CA ALA A 137 -4.09 -3.70 -15.31
C ALA A 137 -2.80 -4.02 -14.53
N ALA A 138 -2.55 -3.35 -13.40
CA ALA A 138 -1.39 -3.59 -12.56
C ALA A 138 -1.35 -5.04 -12.02
N VAL A 139 -2.48 -5.53 -11.53
CA VAL A 139 -2.62 -6.90 -11.01
C VAL A 139 -2.50 -7.93 -12.13
N ALA A 140 -3.15 -7.70 -13.27
CA ALA A 140 -3.05 -8.59 -14.44
C ALA A 140 -1.60 -8.70 -14.93
N TYR A 141 -0.88 -7.57 -14.97
CA TYR A 141 0.53 -7.55 -15.35
C TYR A 141 1.42 -8.32 -14.35
N ASP A 142 1.21 -8.13 -13.03
CA ASP A 142 1.96 -8.88 -12.00
C ASP A 142 1.76 -10.40 -12.15
N LEU A 143 0.51 -10.85 -12.34
CA LEU A 143 0.18 -12.27 -12.50
C LEU A 143 0.79 -12.89 -13.78
N VAL A 144 0.72 -12.19 -14.91
CA VAL A 144 1.28 -12.67 -16.19
C VAL A 144 2.81 -12.68 -16.16
N SER A 145 3.43 -11.64 -15.58
CA SER A 145 4.88 -11.54 -15.45
C SER A 145 5.45 -12.68 -14.60
N LYS A 146 4.77 -13.05 -13.50
CA LYS A 146 5.16 -14.19 -12.66
C LYS A 146 5.00 -15.54 -13.35
N ARG A 147 3.93 -15.75 -14.13
CA ARG A 147 3.74 -16.97 -14.92
C ARG A 147 4.83 -17.21 -15.97
N LYS A 148 5.46 -16.14 -16.48
CA LYS A 148 6.59 -16.24 -17.42
C LYS A 148 7.93 -16.58 -16.76
N LYS A 149 8.03 -16.44 -15.43
CA LYS A 149 9.25 -16.72 -14.66
C LYS A 149 9.23 -18.07 -13.92
N ALA A 150 8.08 -18.75 -13.91
CA ALA A 150 7.92 -20.12 -13.41
C ALA A 150 7.97 -21.10 -14.58
#